data_AF-A0A6L8UH12-F1
#
_entry.id   AF-A0A6L8UH12-F1
#
_cell.length_a   1.000
_cell.length_b   1.000
_cell.length_c   1.000
_cell.angle_alpha   90.00
_cell.angle_beta   90.00
_cell.angle_gamma   90.00
#
_symmetry.space_group_name_H-M   'P 1'
#
loop_
_entity.id
_entity.type
_entity.pdbx_description
1 polymer ?
#
loop_
_entity_poly.entity_id
_entity_poly.type
_entity_poly.pdbx_seq_one_letter_code
_entity_poly.pdbx_strand_id
1 'polypeptide(L)'
;MASLARSLRRNQTPSEDMVWQLLRKKRISGYKFLRQHPLFYKIDGERIEFFIADFYCAGLKLVIEVDGPVHKKRRIYDSDRDSKLNNKGIMVVRILNEELADINHAISKLTQVISQRETEISDLQ
;
A
#
# COMPACT_ATOMS: atom_id res chain seq x y z
N MET A 1 3.54 -17.90 3.88
CA MET A 1 2.74 -16.78 3.34
C MET A 1 1.63 -16.32 4.26
N ALA A 2 0.56 -17.11 4.44
CA ALA A 2 -0.52 -16.75 5.36
C ALA A 2 -0.03 -16.56 6.81
N SER A 3 0.98 -17.34 7.23
CA SER A 3 1.67 -17.19 8.51
C SER A 3 2.41 -15.85 8.66
N LEU A 4 3.19 -15.45 7.65
CA LEU A 4 3.93 -14.19 7.62
C LEU A 4 2.99 -12.98 7.64
N ALA A 5 2.00 -12.94 6.75
CA ALA A 5 1.00 -11.87 6.74
C ALA A 5 0.22 -11.78 8.06
N ARG A 6 -0.08 -12.93 8.69
CA ARG A 6 -0.71 -12.96 10.02
C ARG A 6 0.21 -12.42 11.11
N SER A 7 1.51 -12.71 11.06
CA SER A 7 2.51 -12.17 11.98
C SER A 7 2.61 -10.64 11.84
N LEU A 8 2.72 -10.13 10.62
CA LEU A 8 2.79 -8.68 10.37
C LEU A 8 1.54 -7.96 10.87
N ARG A 9 0.35 -8.56 10.68
CA ARG A 9 -0.91 -8.05 11.25
C ARG A 9 -0.95 -7.98 12.78
N ARG A 10 -0.10 -8.73 13.48
CA ARG A 10 0.00 -8.71 14.95
C ARG A 10 1.08 -7.73 15.44
N ASN A 11 2.05 -7.42 14.59
CA ASN A 11 3.25 -6.65 14.93
C ASN A 11 3.33 -5.36 14.09
N GLN A 12 2.22 -4.64 13.96
CA GLN A 12 2.17 -3.39 13.20
C GLN A 12 2.87 -2.27 13.96
N THR A 13 3.48 -1.35 13.23
CA THR A 13 3.94 -0.09 13.82
C THR A 13 2.77 0.79 14.26
N PRO A 14 2.97 1.77 15.16
CA PRO A 14 1.91 2.72 15.54
C PRO A 14 1.32 3.47 14.34
N SER A 15 2.16 3.89 13.38
CA SER A 15 1.72 4.55 12.15
C SER A 15 0.84 3.64 11.28
N GLU A 16 1.22 2.36 11.13
CA GLU A 16 0.41 1.39 10.41
C GLU A 16 -0.94 1.12 11.11
N ASP A 17 -0.98 0.98 12.44
CA ASP A 17 -2.26 0.79 13.12
C ASP A 17 -3.17 2.01 12.96
N MET A 18 -2.64 3.22 13.11
CA MET A 18 -3.39 4.46 12.88
C MET A 18 -3.99 4.49 11.47
N VAL A 19 -3.18 4.25 10.43
CA VAL A 19 -3.66 4.19 9.04
C VAL A 19 -4.69 3.07 8.86
N TRP A 20 -4.50 1.92 9.49
CA TRP A 20 -5.47 0.83 9.43
C TRP A 20 -6.82 1.22 10.05
N GLN A 21 -6.84 1.91 11.19
CA GLN A 21 -8.09 2.37 11.81
C GLN A 21 -8.85 3.36 10.93
N LEU A 22 -8.11 4.16 10.14
CA LEU A 22 -8.67 5.11 9.18
C LEU A 22 -9.19 4.42 7.90
N LEU A 23 -8.51 3.40 7.39
CA LEU A 23 -8.89 2.73 6.13
C LEU A 23 -9.93 1.60 6.31
N ARG A 24 -9.94 0.92 7.46
CA ARG A 24 -10.83 -0.24 7.69
C ARG A 24 -12.29 0.14 7.53
N LYS A 25 -13.12 -0.86 7.18
CA LYS A 25 -14.58 -0.70 7.03
C LYS A 25 -14.99 0.41 6.03
N LYS A 26 -14.16 0.69 5.02
CA LYS A 26 -14.45 1.69 3.96
C LYS A 26 -14.66 3.11 4.49
N ARG A 27 -13.98 3.47 5.59
CA ARG A 27 -14.18 4.76 6.28
C ARG A 27 -13.66 5.97 5.50
N ILE A 28 -12.63 5.80 4.67
CA ILE A 28 -12.12 6.85 3.77
C ILE A 28 -12.57 6.55 2.35
N SER A 29 -13.27 7.52 1.74
CA SER A 29 -13.73 7.53 0.35
C SER A 29 -14.49 6.27 -0.12
N GLY A 30 -15.04 5.47 0.80
CA GLY A 30 -15.84 4.28 0.46
C GLY A 30 -15.06 3.06 -0.07
N TYR A 31 -13.74 3.14 -0.19
CA TYR A 31 -12.92 2.08 -0.79
C TYR A 31 -12.55 0.96 0.20
N LYS A 32 -12.52 -0.28 -0.30
CA LYS A 32 -12.09 -1.44 0.51
C LYS A 32 -10.57 -1.58 0.46
N PHE A 33 -9.94 -1.48 1.62
CA PHE A 33 -8.52 -1.79 1.82
C PHE A 33 -8.32 -3.12 2.54
N LEU A 34 -7.32 -3.86 2.10
CA LEU A 34 -6.78 -5.06 2.74
C LEU A 34 -5.45 -4.71 3.38
N ARG A 35 -5.22 -5.09 4.64
CA ARG A 35 -3.94 -4.89 5.32
C ARG A 35 -3.01 -6.10 5.21
N GLN A 36 -1.70 -5.85 5.09
CA GLN A 36 -0.62 -6.84 5.04
C GLN A 36 -0.96 -7.93 4.00
N HIS A 37 -1.21 -7.50 2.77
CA HIS A 37 -1.75 -8.32 1.69
C HIS A 37 -0.63 -8.81 0.75
N PRO A 38 -0.46 -10.14 0.57
CA PRO A 38 0.47 -10.66 -0.42
C PRO A 38 0.00 -10.34 -1.84
N LEU A 39 0.87 -9.70 -2.62
CA LEU A 39 0.70 -9.42 -4.03
C LEU A 39 1.79 -10.14 -4.81
N PHE A 40 1.37 -10.85 -5.85
CA PHE A 40 2.24 -11.71 -6.64
C PHE A 40 2.61 -11.06 -7.97
N TYR A 41 3.87 -11.18 -8.36
CA TYR A 41 4.37 -10.69 -9.63
C TYR A 41 5.37 -11.68 -10.22
N LYS A 42 5.53 -11.64 -11.54
CA LYS A 42 6.46 -12.52 -12.24
C LYS A 42 7.81 -11.83 -12.43
N ILE A 43 8.88 -12.57 -12.22
CA ILE A 43 10.24 -12.21 -12.61
C ILE A 43 10.60 -13.01 -13.87
N ASP A 44 11.08 -12.30 -14.88
CA ASP A 44 11.55 -12.85 -16.17
C ASP A 44 10.54 -13.77 -16.88
N GLY A 45 9.23 -13.51 -16.70
CA GLY A 45 8.15 -14.25 -17.36
C GLY A 45 7.77 -15.60 -16.73
N GLU A 46 8.63 -16.17 -15.90
CA GLU A 46 8.48 -17.53 -15.38
C GLU A 46 8.37 -17.60 -13.85
N ARG A 47 9.28 -16.95 -13.11
CA ARG A 47 9.36 -17.10 -11.66
C ARG A 47 8.29 -16.25 -10.96
N ILE A 48 7.51 -16.85 -10.07
CA ILE A 48 6.53 -16.11 -9.26
C ILE A 48 7.20 -15.67 -7.96
N GLU A 49 7.17 -14.37 -7.72
CA GLU A 49 7.56 -13.74 -6.46
C GLU A 49 6.35 -13.07 -5.82
N PHE A 50 6.49 -12.72 -4.55
CA PHE A 50 5.49 -11.94 -3.86
C PHE A 50 6.13 -10.82 -3.06
N PHE A 51 5.34 -9.77 -2.85
CA PHE A 51 5.60 -8.80 -1.79
C PHE A 51 4.34 -8.68 -0.92
N ILE A 52 4.53 -8.42 0.37
CA ILE A 52 3.41 -8.12 1.26
C ILE A 52 3.30 -6.60 1.31
N ALA A 53 2.16 -6.10 0.84
CA ALA A 53 1.79 -4.69 0.89
C ALA A 53 1.19 -4.34 2.25
N ASP A 54 1.56 -3.20 2.84
CA ASP A 54 0.96 -2.76 4.11
C ASP A 54 -0.55 -2.57 3.96
N PHE A 55 -0.96 -1.88 2.89
CA PHE A 55 -2.35 -1.71 2.51
C PHE A 55 -2.53 -1.85 1.01
N TYR A 56 -3.59 -2.56 0.59
CA TYR A 56 -3.93 -2.75 -0.82
C TYR A 56 -5.43 -2.51 -1.06
N CYS A 57 -5.75 -1.67 -2.05
CA CYS A 57 -7.08 -1.48 -2.59
C CYS A 57 -7.17 -2.07 -4.00
N ALA A 58 -7.97 -3.13 -4.16
CA ALA A 58 -8.19 -3.75 -5.46
C ALA A 58 -8.95 -2.83 -6.44
N GLY A 59 -9.95 -2.08 -5.94
CA GLY A 59 -10.77 -1.19 -6.76
C GLY A 59 -9.98 -0.07 -7.42
N LEU A 60 -8.94 0.42 -6.74
CA LEU A 60 -8.05 1.48 -7.25
C LEU A 60 -6.71 0.95 -7.77
N LYS A 61 -6.50 -0.37 -7.74
CA LYS A 61 -5.19 -1.00 -7.94
C LYS A 61 -4.08 -0.21 -7.22
N LEU A 62 -4.31 0.11 -5.94
CA LEU A 62 -3.46 1.01 -5.17
C LEU A 62 -2.85 0.28 -3.99
N VAL A 63 -1.54 0.39 -3.86
CA VAL A 63 -0.77 0.00 -2.67
C VAL A 63 -0.37 1.26 -1.91
N ILE A 64 -0.59 1.24 -0.60
CA ILE A 64 -0.09 2.26 0.33
C ILE A 64 0.87 1.56 1.28
N GLU A 65 2.13 1.97 1.26
CA GLU A 65 3.18 1.56 2.19
C GLU A 65 3.42 2.69 3.19
N VAL A 66 3.56 2.36 4.48
CA VAL A 66 3.87 3.34 5.53
C VAL A 66 5.33 3.16 5.93
N ASP A 67 6.10 4.26 5.97
CA ASP A 67 7.55 4.18 6.20
C ASP A 67 7.91 3.66 7.60
N GLY A 68 8.06 2.34 7.74
CA GLY A 68 8.75 1.72 8.87
C GLY A 68 10.28 1.64 8.66
N PRO A 69 11.08 1.38 9.71
CA PRO A 69 12.55 1.24 9.62
C PRO A 69 13.04 0.26 8.53
N VAL A 70 12.20 -0.71 8.18
CA VAL A 70 12.45 -1.75 7.18
C VAL A 70 12.28 -1.23 5.74
N HIS A 71 11.42 -0.23 5.51
CA HIS A 71 11.09 0.28 4.17
C HIS A 71 12.26 1.07 3.56
N LYS A 72 13.05 1.78 4.37
CA LYS A 72 14.27 2.47 3.91
C LYS A 72 15.29 1.52 3.28
N LYS A 73 15.50 0.33 3.85
CA LYS A 73 16.38 -0.70 3.26
C LYS A 73 15.79 -1.33 2.01
N ARG A 74 14.47 -1.53 1.98
CA ARG A 74 13.73 -2.09 0.85
C ARG A 74 13.72 -1.16 -0.38
N ARG A 75 13.74 0.16 -0.15
CA ARG A 75 13.75 1.21 -1.20
C ARG A 75 14.88 1.06 -2.22
N ILE A 76 16.05 0.60 -1.79
CA ILE A 76 17.24 0.47 -2.65
C ILE A 76 17.13 -0.76 -3.58
N TYR A 77 16.37 -1.77 -3.19
CA TYR A 77 16.38 -3.08 -3.86
C TYR A 77 15.18 -3.33 -4.79
N ASP A 78 14.13 -2.50 -4.79
CA ASP A 78 12.82 -2.88 -5.35
C ASP A 78 12.29 -2.02 -6.51
N SER A 79 13.16 -1.34 -7.29
CA SER A 79 12.73 -0.60 -8.49
C SER A 79 12.13 -1.51 -9.57
N ASP A 80 12.70 -2.70 -9.75
CA ASP A 80 12.21 -3.72 -10.69
C ASP A 80 10.83 -4.26 -10.30
N ARG A 81 10.61 -4.49 -9.00
CA ARG A 81 9.28 -4.87 -8.47
C ARG A 81 8.25 -3.77 -8.75
N ASP A 82 8.54 -2.53 -8.39
CA ASP A 82 7.59 -1.42 -8.57
C ASP A 82 7.21 -1.27 -10.06
N SER A 83 8.18 -1.40 -10.96
CA SER A 83 7.94 -1.43 -12.42
C SER A 83 7.00 -2.57 -12.84
N LYS A 84 7.25 -3.79 -12.35
CA LYS A 84 6.41 -4.97 -12.63
C LYS A 84 4.98 -4.83 -12.12
N LEU A 85 4.78 -4.13 -11.01
CA LEU A 85 3.46 -3.83 -10.46
C LEU A 85 2.76 -2.72 -11.24
N ASN A 86 3.49 -1.67 -11.61
CA ASN A 86 2.99 -0.59 -12.46
C ASN A 86 2.52 -1.12 -13.83
N ASN A 87 3.23 -2.09 -14.42
CA ASN A 87 2.81 -2.76 -15.66
C ASN A 87 1.49 -3.54 -15.52
N LYS A 88 1.07 -3.87 -14.29
CA LYS A 88 -0.25 -4.46 -13.98
C LYS A 88 -1.31 -3.40 -13.66
N GLY A 89 -0.95 -2.12 -13.79
CA GLY A 89 -1.73 -0.96 -13.38
C GLY A 89 -1.82 -0.79 -11.87
N ILE A 90 -0.93 -1.44 -11.09
CA ILE A 90 -0.88 -1.28 -9.64
C ILE A 90 0.07 -0.14 -9.29
N MET A 91 -0.48 0.94 -8.73
CA MET A 91 0.30 2.07 -8.24
C MET A 91 0.77 1.78 -6.81
N VAL A 92 2.05 2.01 -6.53
CA VAL A 92 2.63 1.91 -5.18
C VAL A 92 2.96 3.31 -4.66
N VAL A 93 2.26 3.74 -3.62
CA VAL A 93 2.51 5.01 -2.93
C VAL A 93 3.11 4.72 -1.56
N ARG A 94 4.16 5.47 -1.21
CA ARG A 94 4.81 5.40 0.10
C ARG A 94 4.51 6.69 0.85
N ILE A 95 4.05 6.55 2.09
CA ILE A 95 3.77 7.69 2.98
C ILE A 95 4.80 7.66 4.11
N LEU A 96 5.51 8.76 4.28
CA LEU A 96 6.51 8.91 5.33
C LEU A 96 5.85 9.12 6.70
N ASN A 97 6.54 8.78 7.79
CA ASN A 97 6.00 8.98 9.14
C ASN A 97 5.72 10.46 9.43
N GLU A 98 6.52 11.37 8.87
CA GLU A 98 6.35 12.82 9.01
C GLU A 98 5.05 13.30 8.34
N GLU A 99 4.59 12.62 7.29
CA GLU A 99 3.29 12.87 6.64
C GLU A 99 2.11 12.28 7.44
N LEU A 100 2.40 11.47 8.45
CA LEU A 100 1.46 10.83 9.37
C LEU A 100 1.65 11.34 10.80
N ALA A 101 2.13 12.58 10.97
CA ALA A 101 2.47 13.15 12.27
C ALA A 101 1.30 13.12 13.27
N ASP A 102 0.06 13.28 12.77
CA ASP A 102 -1.16 13.10 13.54
C ASP A 102 -2.32 12.58 12.66
N ILE A 103 -3.50 12.41 13.28
CA ILE A 103 -4.69 11.87 12.61
C ILE A 103 -5.21 12.77 11.49
N ASN A 104 -5.09 14.10 11.60
CA ASN A 104 -5.58 15.03 10.59
C ASN A 104 -4.68 15.01 9.37
N HIS A 105 -3.36 15.03 9.58
CA HIS A 105 -2.37 14.87 8.52
C HIS A 105 -2.56 13.52 7.80
N ALA A 106 -2.76 12.43 8.56
CA ALA A 106 -3.03 11.12 7.99
C ALA A 106 -4.31 11.08 7.15
N ILE A 107 -5.41 11.64 7.64
CA ILE A 107 -6.68 11.71 6.87
C ILE A 107 -6.49 12.52 5.59
N SER A 108 -5.87 13.70 5.69
CA SER A 108 -5.61 14.57 4.55
C SER A 108 -4.77 13.85 3.49
N LYS A 109 -3.65 13.24 3.90
CA LYS A 109 -2.75 12.54 3.00
C LYS A 109 -3.42 11.34 2.35
N LEU A 110 -4.10 10.49 3.12
CA LEU A 110 -4.80 9.31 2.58
C LEU A 110 -5.89 9.71 1.59
N THR A 111 -6.65 10.76 1.89
CA THR A 111 -7.70 11.28 1.00
C THR A 111 -7.10 11.82 -0.29
N GLN A 112 -6.04 12.62 -0.20
CA GLN A 112 -5.32 13.12 -1.37
C GLN A 112 -4.84 11.99 -2.29
N VAL A 113 -4.17 10.98 -1.72
CA VAL A 113 -3.65 9.83 -2.48
C VAL A 113 -4.78 9.06 -3.16
N ILE A 114 -5.88 8.82 -2.44
CA ILE A 114 -7.03 8.08 -2.96
C ILE A 114 -7.73 8.85 -4.08
N SER A 115 -8.02 10.13 -3.87
CA SER A 115 -8.69 10.97 -4.87
C SER A 115 -7.83 11.16 -6.11
N GLN A 116 -6.52 11.38 -5.96
CA GLN A 116 -5.61 11.45 -7.10
C GLN A 116 -5.67 10.16 -7.92
N ARG A 117 -5.61 9.00 -7.26
CA ARG A 117 -5.68 7.71 -7.96
C ARG A 117 -7.02 7.45 -8.63
N GLU A 118 -8.11 7.88 -8.00
CA GLU A 118 -9.46 7.77 -8.56
C GLU A 118 -9.60 8.58 -9.85
N THR A 119 -9.08 9.81 -9.88
CA THR A 119 -9.03 10.64 -11.10
C THR A 119 -8.20 9.97 -12.20
N GLU A 120 -6.98 9.50 -11.87
CA GLU A 120 -6.11 8.82 -12.84
C GLU A 120 -6.77 7.59 -13.49
N ILE A 121 -7.56 6.82 -12.73
CA ILE A 121 -8.27 5.66 -13.28
C ILE A 121 -9.43 6.09 -14.16
N SER A 122 -10.16 7.14 -13.76
CA SER A 122 -11.29 7.66 -14.52
C SER A 122 -10.87 8.26 -15.85
N ASP A 123 -9.73 8.95 -15.90
CA ASP A 123 -9.18 9.57 -17.12
C ASP A 123 -8.63 8.55 -18.14
N LEU A 124 -8.45 7.29 -17.73
CA LEU A 124 -7.99 6.18 -18.59
C LEU A 124 -9.14 5.37 -19.20
N GLN A 125 -10.41 5.72 -18.90
CA GLN A 125 -11.62 5.09 -19.42
C GLN A 125 -12.32 5.98 -20.45
#